data_AF-A0A2V2S7E6-F1
#
_entry.id   AF-A0A2V2S7E6-F1
#
_cell.length_a   1.000
_cell.length_b   1.000
_cell.length_c   1.000
_cell.angle_alpha   90.00
_cell.angle_beta   90.00
_cell.angle_gamma   90.00
#
_symmetry.space_group_name_H-M   'P 1'
#
loop_
_entity.id
_entity.type
_entity.pdbx_description
1 polymer ?
#
loop_
_entity_poly.entity_id
_entity_poly.type
_entity_poly.pdbx_seq_one_letter_code
_entity_poly.pdbx_strand_id
1 'polypeptide(L)' 'MKAQDQYLRFVRWEDADQLYVGYCPDLFPWGGVCHGATEEEAYRQLCKLVAEEVEELQREGKELPQPTTRAMREAVPA' A
#
# COMPACT_ATOMS: atom_id res chain seq x y z
N MET A 1 5.40 -11.11 -12.71
CA MET A 1 4.81 -10.30 -11.62
C MET A 1 5.67 -10.52 -10.39
N LYS A 2 6.04 -9.45 -9.71
CA LYS A 2 6.68 -9.52 -8.40
C LYS A 2 5.60 -9.82 -7.35
N ALA A 3 5.98 -10.44 -6.23
CA ALA A 3 5.00 -10.83 -5.21
C ALA A 3 4.20 -9.63 -4.68
N GLN A 4 4.85 -8.49 -4.54
CA GLN A 4 4.22 -7.25 -4.11
C GLN A 4 3.21 -6.67 -5.11
N ASP A 5 3.20 -7.09 -6.37
CA ASP A 5 2.27 -6.55 -7.39
C ASP A 5 0.80 -6.90 -7.07
N GLN A 6 0.55 -7.85 -6.17
CA GLN A 6 -0.80 -8.24 -5.73
C GLN A 6 -1.47 -7.24 -4.78
N TYR A 7 -0.72 -6.32 -4.19
CA TYR A 7 -1.24 -5.41 -3.16
C TYR A 7 -1.63 -4.05 -3.74
N LEU A 8 -2.84 -3.60 -3.39
CA LEU A 8 -3.30 -2.27 -3.75
C LEU A 8 -2.46 -1.22 -3.01
N ARG A 9 -1.91 -0.30 -3.79
CA ARG A 9 -1.20 0.89 -3.29
C ARG A 9 -1.96 2.12 -3.74
N PHE A 10 -2.17 3.07 -2.85
CA PHE A 10 -2.74 4.35 -3.22
C PHE A 10 -2.15 5.46 -2.36
N VAL A 11 -2.25 6.68 -2.86
CA VAL A 11 -1.84 7.89 -2.16
C VAL A 11 -3.05 8.78 -2.00
N ARG A 12 -3.16 9.46 -0.86
CA ARG A 12 -4.25 10.39 -0.55
C ARG A 12 -3.68 11.64 0.10
N TRP A 13 -4.22 12.80 -0.23
CA TRP A 13 -3.97 14.03 0.52
C TRP A 13 -4.61 13.98 1.91
N GLU A 14 -3.86 14.36 2.94
CA GLU A 14 -4.38 14.57 4.30
C GLU A 14 -4.27 16.03 4.71
N ASP A 15 -5.43 16.66 4.95
CA ASP A 15 -5.51 18.08 5.30
C ASP A 15 -4.89 18.42 6.66
N ALA A 16 -4.88 17.47 7.61
CA ALA A 16 -4.35 17.70 8.95
C ALA A 16 -2.84 18.00 8.93
N ASP A 17 -2.10 17.25 8.11
CA ASP A 17 -0.65 17.34 8.01
C ASP A 17 -0.18 18.07 6.74
N GLN A 18 -1.09 18.41 5.82
CA GLN A 18 -0.79 19.03 4.52
C GLN A 18 0.23 18.21 3.71
N LEU A 19 0.02 16.90 3.69
CA LEU A 19 0.93 15.94 3.05
C LEU A 19 0.14 14.88 2.27
N TYR A 20 0.78 14.33 1.26
CA TYR A 20 0.30 13.11 0.60
C TYR A 20 0.75 11.89 1.40
N VAL A 21 -0.19 11.03 1.77
CA VAL A 21 0.03 9.84 2.58
C VAL A 21 -0.16 8.59 1.73
N GLY A 22 0.81 7.68 1.77
CA GLY A 22 0.80 6.41 1.06
C GLY A 22 0.21 5.27 1.89
N TYR A 23 -0.63 4.46 1.26
CA TYR A 23 -1.39 3.38 1.89
C TYR A 23 -1.22 2.06 1.14
N CYS A 24 -1.09 0.97 1.90
CA CYS A 24 -1.15 -0.41 1.40
C CYS A 24 -1.79 -1.28 2.48
N PRO A 25 -3.13 -1.30 2.59
CA PRO A 25 -3.82 -1.81 3.78
C PRO A 25 -3.61 -3.29 4.07
N ASP A 26 -3.37 -4.10 3.03
CA ASP A 26 -3.14 -5.55 3.18
C ASP A 26 -1.79 -5.87 3.84
N LEU A 27 -0.80 -4.98 3.73
CA LEU A 27 0.51 -5.12 4.40
C LEU A 27 0.60 -4.26 5.67
N PHE A 28 0.00 -3.07 5.64
CA PHE A 28 0.06 -2.09 6.71
C PHE A 28 -1.36 -1.69 7.14
N PRO A 29 -2.04 -2.52 7.94
CA PRO A 29 -3.45 -2.31 8.28
C PRO A 29 -3.70 -1.16 9.26
N TRP A 30 -2.65 -0.61 9.86
CA TRP A 30 -2.74 0.40 10.92
C TRP A 30 -2.79 1.85 10.43
N GLY A 31 -2.70 2.10 9.11
CA GLY A 31 -2.83 3.43 8.53
C GLY A 31 -1.82 3.73 7.43
N GLY A 32 -1.53 5.02 7.26
CA GLY A 32 -0.53 5.52 6.31
C GLY A 32 0.88 5.04 6.66
N VAL A 33 1.65 4.68 5.64
CA VAL A 33 2.98 4.04 5.77
C VAL A 33 4.11 5.04 5.51
N CYS A 34 3.85 6.03 4.66
CA CYS A 34 4.79 7.09 4.33
C CYS A 34 4.05 8.37 3.94
N HIS A 35 4.77 9.49 3.93
CA HIS A 35 4.26 10.77 3.46
C HIS A 35 5.22 11.41 2.45
N GLY A 36 4.72 12.32 1.63
CA GLY A 36 5.49 13.12 0.69
C GLY A 36 4.84 14.47 0.45
N ALA A 37 5.64 15.44 -0.01
CA ALA A 37 5.12 16.76 -0.39
C ALA A 37 4.37 16.71 -1.72
N THR A 38 4.61 15.70 -2.55
CA THR A 38 3.88 15.42 -3.80
C THR A 38 3.37 13.98 -3.85
N GLU A 39 2.38 13.74 -4.71
CA GLU A 39 1.83 12.40 -4.95
C GLU A 39 2.92 11.41 -5.39
N GLU A 40 3.82 11.84 -6.29
CA GLU A 40 4.88 11.01 -6.85
C GLU A 40 5.96 10.67 -5.83
N GLU A 41 6.30 11.60 -4.95
CA GLU A 41 7.24 11.36 -3.85
C GLU A 41 6.69 10.30 -2.90
N ALA A 42 5.46 10.50 -2.41
CA ALA A 42 4.79 9.55 -1.53
C ALA A 42 4.64 8.17 -2.19
N TYR A 43 4.24 8.13 -3.47
CA TYR A 43 4.07 6.87 -4.18
C TYR A 43 5.39 6.13 -4.43
N ARG A 44 6.48 6.86 -4.74
CA ARG A 44 7.82 6.27 -4.89
C ARG A 44 8.30 5.63 -3.59
N GLN A 45 8.12 6.32 -2.47
CA GLN A 45 8.46 5.79 -1.15
C GLN A 45 7.59 4.59 -0.79
N LEU A 46 6.28 4.66 -1.06
CA LEU A 46 5.35 3.56 -0.84
C LEU A 46 5.75 2.30 -1.63
N CYS A 47 6.16 2.46 -2.89
CA CYS A 47 6.64 1.34 -3.70
C CYS A 47 7.87 0.64 -3.08
N LYS A 48 8.79 1.42 -2.52
CA LYS A 48 9.99 0.91 -1.85
C LYS A 48 9.61 0.14 -0.57
N LEU A 49 8.83 0.75 0.32
CA LEU A 49 8.44 0.13 1.59
C LEU A 49 7.66 -1.18 1.39
N VAL A 50 6.74 -1.19 0.42
CA VAL A 50 5.99 -2.41 0.10
C VAL A 50 6.89 -3.51 -0.46
N ALA A 51 7.93 -3.18 -1.22
CA ALA A 51 8.89 -4.18 -1.70
C ALA A 51 9.73 -4.73 -0.53
N GLU A 52 10.21 -3.85 0.34
CA GLU A 52 11.00 -4.21 1.52
C GLU A 52 10.22 -5.13 2.49
N GLU A 53 8.96 -4.81 2.80
CA GLU A 53 8.10 -5.64 3.67
C GLU A 53 7.89 -7.04 3.10
N VAL A 54 7.63 -7.14 1.80
CA VAL A 54 7.44 -8.43 1.12
C VAL A 54 8.73 -9.24 1.12
N GLU A 55 9.88 -8.61 0.87
CA GLU A 55 11.18 -9.26 0.94
C GLU A 55 11.50 -9.74 2.36
N GLU A 56 11.15 -8.96 3.38
CA GLU A 56 11.33 -9.32 4.79
C GLU A 56 10.47 -10.52 5.20
N LEU A 57 9.18 -10.51 4.89
CA LEU A 57 8.28 -11.65 5.17
C LEU A 57 8.78 -12.93 4.51
N GLN A 58 9.22 -12.83 3.25
CA GLN A 58 9.79 -13.97 2.52
C GLN A 58 11.09 -14.48 3.13
N ARG A 59 11.99 -13.57 3.53
CA ARG A 59 13.24 -13.90 4.21
C ARG A 59 12.99 -14.60 5.54
N GLU A 60 11.93 -14.23 6.26
CA GLU A 60 11.52 -14.84 7.51
C GLU A 60 10.71 -16.14 7.33
N GLY A 61 10.40 -16.52 6.09
CA GLY A 61 9.58 -17.69 5.79
C GLY A 61 8.11 -17.53 6.22
N LYS A 62 7.65 -16.29 6.43
CA LYS A 62 6.26 -15.98 6.76
C LYS A 62 5.40 -15.99 5.50
N GLU A 63 4.15 -16.40 5.66
CA GLU A 63 3.18 -16.29 4.58
C GLU A 63 2.85 -14.82 4.30
N LEU A 64 2.74 -14.50 3.02
CA LEU A 64 2.31 -13.19 2.58
C LEU A 64 0.80 -12.99 2.88
N PRO A 65 0.38 -11.83 3.44
CA PRO A 65 -1.03 -11.55 3.68
C PRO A 65 -1.87 -11.71 2.41
N GLN A 66 -3.07 -12.27 2.52
CA GLN A 66 -3.97 -12.35 1.39
C GLN A 66 -4.46 -10.95 1.00
N PRO A 67 -4.39 -10.56 -0.29
CA PRO A 67 -4.89 -9.26 -0.72
C PRO A 67 -6.42 -9.24 -0.66
N THR A 68 -6.98 -8.48 0.29
CA THR A 68 -8.42 -8.32 0.49
C THR A 68 -8.91 -6.93 0.06
N THR A 69 -7.99 -5.97 -0.05
CA THR A 69 -8.28 -4.61 -0.48
C THR A 69 -8.58 -4.58 -1.98
N ARG A 70 -9.75 -4.02 -2.35
CA ARG A 70 -10.22 -4.03 -3.73
C ARG A 70 -9.94 -2.70 -4.43
N ALA A 71 -9.44 -2.78 -5.67
CA ALA A 71 -9.24 -1.60 -6.51
C ALA A 71 -10.55 -1.00 -7.05
N MET A 72 -11.60 -1.81 -7.14
CA MET A 72 -12.90 -1.42 -7.69
C MET A 72 -14.04 -1.84 -6.77
N ARG A 73 -15.16 -1.15 -6.90
CA ARG A 73 -16.41 -1.50 -6.21
C ARG A 73 -16.96 -2.82 -6.74
N GLU A 74 -17.67 -3.55 -5.90
CA GLU A 74 -18.51 -4.66 -6.37
C GLU A 74 -19.59 -4.13 -7.30
N ALA A 75 -19.84 -4.86 -8.39
CA ALA A 75 -21.03 -4.63 -9.19
C ALA A 75 -22.24 -4.93 -8.31
N VAL A 76 -23.14 -3.95 -8.14
CA VAL A 76 -24.44 -4.19 -7.54
C VAL A 76 -25.30 -4.86 -8.61
N PRO A 77 -25.64 -6.15 -8.49
CA PRO A 77 -26.55 -6.78 -9.44
C PRO A 77 -27.90 -6.05 -9.41
N ALA A 78 -28.48 -5.87 -10.60
CA ALA A 78 -29.77 -5.19 -10.80
C ALA A 78 -30.94 -5.99 -10.22
#